data_AF-A0A4Q4Y509-F1
#
_entry.id   AF-A0A4Q4Y509-F1
#
_cell.length_a   1.000
_cell.length_b   1.000
_cell.length_c   1.000
_cell.angle_alpha   90.00
_cell.angle_beta   90.00
_cell.angle_gamma   90.00
#
_symmetry.space_group_name_H-M   'P 1'
#
loop_
_entity.id
_entity.type
_entity.pdbx_description
1 polymer ?
#
loop_
_entity_poly.entity_id
_entity_poly.type
_entity_poly.pdbx_seq_one_letter_code
_entity_poly.pdbx_strand_id
1 'polypeptide(L)'
;MAQTYWDPANLLQVTDNESPGADIQCVGRAQSAFGARCRWTVKEHERAAARSLVTQFATRRPGAVTTDELRRLAQYCLCQYHGRQQGDTVSRWTRVVRRAAEQHDRLLATARAEQRLPTPEAEDVVSVKLEHERALAAAGARSAERVGALEADLREARDKFLSFEKSYVQLRALLGMTQKENGDLSLRAAEAERQRDALRERLEKAVDEAAANSDAESTQQSIAMLEARVRDLEGERASLREQLTAASDNAVARQEGVDRLSKAVEGLEHDKASLQQELKAASHELEGRQTETDRLSKAVTDLQQDKFSLQEQLKAALTRSEDKQSAVDRLSRDVDSLRAENGKLRIDRHTAVDKLDAQQKAFDSLSNEIDSLRLENGGLRADRDGALNSLKSTALERDAARDEASRLAAGLEQCRTELEIGRGRNAELRERSAALGLRVSTLEASVATCSLHGFGVWFGRQSRKLARPSRSRTAGDGGGAVPM
;
A
#
# COMPACT_ATOMS: atom_id res chain seq x y z
N MET A 1 9.59 -3.46 -26.75
CA MET A 1 8.69 -4.39 -27.47
C MET A 1 7.60 -4.80 -26.51
N ALA A 2 6.35 -4.38 -26.75
CA ALA A 2 5.24 -4.73 -25.87
C ALA A 2 5.08 -6.25 -25.88
N GLN A 3 5.20 -6.89 -24.71
CA GLN A 3 4.86 -8.31 -24.56
C GLN A 3 3.37 -8.44 -24.89
N THR A 4 3.05 -8.91 -26.10
CA THR A 4 1.69 -9.31 -26.47
C THR A 4 1.35 -10.53 -25.65
N TYR A 5 0.75 -10.31 -24.48
CA TYR A 5 0.27 -11.32 -23.54
C TYR A 5 -0.62 -12.38 -24.20
N TRP A 6 -1.26 -12.03 -25.32
CA TRP A 6 -2.05 -12.92 -26.15
C TRP A 6 -1.29 -13.30 -27.43
N ASP A 7 -0.73 -14.50 -27.44
CA ASP A 7 -0.19 -15.16 -28.64
C ASP A 7 -0.91 -16.50 -28.86
N PRO A 8 -1.96 -16.54 -29.69
CA PRO A 8 -2.74 -17.75 -29.89
C PRO A 8 -1.94 -18.89 -30.54
N ALA A 9 -0.87 -18.60 -31.30
CA ALA A 9 -0.06 -19.64 -31.94
C ALA A 9 0.65 -20.49 -30.90
N ASN A 10 1.29 -19.81 -29.94
CA ASN A 10 2.03 -20.42 -28.84
C ASN A 10 1.10 -20.99 -27.76
N LEU A 11 0.10 -20.22 -27.31
CA LEU A 11 -0.83 -20.64 -26.24
C LEU A 11 -1.65 -21.86 -26.63
N LEU A 12 -2.07 -21.96 -27.90
CA LEU A 12 -2.79 -23.12 -28.40
C LEU A 12 -1.85 -24.26 -28.84
N GLN A 13 -0.53 -24.04 -28.78
CA GLN A 13 0.51 -24.99 -29.20
C GLN A 13 0.32 -25.42 -30.65
N VAL A 14 0.04 -24.47 -31.55
CA VAL A 14 -0.16 -24.73 -32.99
C VAL A 14 1.19 -24.75 -33.71
N THR A 15 2.11 -23.87 -33.33
CA THR A 15 3.48 -23.82 -33.84
C THR A 15 4.45 -24.58 -32.92
N ASP A 16 5.65 -24.88 -33.42
CA ASP A 16 6.76 -25.36 -32.60
C ASP A 16 7.49 -24.15 -31.99
N ASN A 17 7.95 -24.27 -30.74
CA ASN A 17 8.34 -23.13 -29.90
C ASN A 17 9.71 -22.53 -30.25
N GLU A 18 10.43 -23.08 -31.21
CA GLU A 18 11.85 -22.75 -31.44
C GLU A 18 12.14 -21.94 -32.72
N SER A 19 11.13 -21.56 -33.53
CA SER A 19 11.39 -20.73 -34.72
C SER A 19 10.24 -19.78 -35.06
N PRO A 20 10.49 -18.46 -35.17
CA PRO A 20 9.52 -17.51 -35.73
C PRO A 20 9.40 -17.79 -37.24
N GLY A 21 8.42 -18.62 -37.60
CA GLY A 21 8.25 -19.20 -38.94
C GLY A 21 7.96 -20.70 -38.93
N ALA A 22 7.94 -21.35 -37.76
CA ALA A 22 7.76 -22.79 -37.61
C ALA A 22 6.54 -23.34 -38.37
N ASP A 23 6.72 -24.53 -38.94
CA ASP A 23 5.64 -25.28 -39.58
C ASP A 23 4.56 -25.68 -38.57
N ILE A 24 3.30 -25.66 -39.02
CA ILE A 24 2.18 -26.13 -38.19
C ILE A 24 2.20 -27.65 -38.19
N GLN A 25 2.54 -28.21 -37.02
CA GLN A 25 2.47 -29.65 -36.77
C GLN A 25 1.11 -30.04 -36.21
N CYS A 26 0.74 -31.29 -36.46
CA CYS A 26 -0.47 -31.89 -35.93
C CYS A 26 -0.56 -31.71 -34.40
N VAL A 27 -1.69 -31.22 -33.90
CA VAL A 27 -1.91 -30.97 -32.45
C VAL A 27 -2.49 -32.19 -31.72
N GLY A 28 -2.72 -33.28 -32.46
CA GLY A 28 -3.15 -34.57 -31.95
C GLY A 28 -2.05 -35.26 -31.15
N ARG A 29 -2.45 -36.15 -30.25
CA ARG A 29 -1.54 -36.91 -29.38
C ARG A 29 -1.60 -38.40 -29.74
N ALA A 30 -0.44 -39.00 -29.94
CA ALA A 30 -0.35 -40.42 -30.24
C ALA A 30 -0.33 -41.23 -28.93
N GLN A 31 -1.31 -42.13 -28.74
CA GLN A 31 -1.33 -43.03 -27.58
C GLN A 31 -0.12 -43.98 -27.56
N SER A 32 0.33 -44.41 -28.73
CA SER A 32 1.52 -45.26 -28.91
C SER A 32 2.83 -44.60 -28.48
N ALA A 33 2.85 -43.28 -28.35
CA ALA A 33 4.03 -42.51 -27.92
C ALA A 33 3.79 -41.79 -26.59
N PHE A 34 3.08 -42.43 -25.66
CA PHE A 34 2.81 -41.91 -24.31
C PHE A 34 2.17 -40.51 -24.30
N GLY A 35 1.32 -40.21 -25.28
CA GLY A 35 0.64 -38.91 -25.37
C GLY A 35 1.52 -37.78 -25.92
N ALA A 36 2.67 -38.11 -26.52
CA ALA A 36 3.49 -37.15 -27.26
C ALA A 36 2.70 -36.54 -28.43
N ARG A 37 3.05 -35.28 -28.77
CA ARG A 37 2.48 -34.56 -29.91
C ARG A 37 2.84 -35.25 -31.21
N CYS A 38 1.88 -35.37 -32.10
CA CYS A 38 2.09 -35.93 -33.42
C CYS A 38 3.07 -35.06 -34.22
N ARG A 39 4.17 -35.65 -34.69
CA ARG A 39 5.21 -34.96 -35.47
C ARG A 39 4.84 -34.73 -36.94
N TRP A 40 3.61 -35.05 -37.34
CA TRP A 40 3.20 -34.92 -38.73
C TRP A 40 2.93 -33.47 -39.06
N THR A 41 3.59 -32.98 -40.11
CA THR A 41 3.32 -31.68 -40.68
C THR A 41 1.97 -31.69 -41.40
N VAL A 42 1.14 -30.69 -41.13
CA VAL A 42 -0.17 -30.54 -41.78
C VAL A 42 0.03 -30.10 -43.24
N LYS A 43 -0.86 -30.50 -44.15
CA LYS A 43 -0.79 -30.14 -45.58
C LYS A 43 -0.76 -28.63 -45.77
N GLU A 44 -0.10 -28.16 -46.83
CA GLU A 44 0.15 -26.73 -47.06
C GLU A 44 -1.13 -25.87 -47.08
N HIS A 45 -2.19 -26.35 -47.74
CA HIS A 45 -3.48 -25.64 -47.78
C HIS A 45 -4.11 -25.50 -46.38
N GLU A 46 -4.09 -26.57 -45.58
CA GLU A 46 -4.63 -26.57 -44.22
C GLU A 46 -3.75 -25.70 -43.30
N ARG A 47 -2.43 -25.70 -43.52
CA ARG A 47 -1.47 -24.83 -42.82
C ARG A 47 -1.75 -23.35 -43.08
N ALA A 48 -1.97 -22.95 -44.33
CA ALA A 48 -2.30 -21.57 -44.68
C ALA A 48 -3.62 -21.11 -44.02
N ALA A 49 -4.65 -21.98 -44.04
CA ALA A 49 -5.93 -21.70 -43.38
C ALA A 49 -5.79 -21.57 -41.86
N ALA A 50 -5.03 -22.47 -41.22
CA ALA A 50 -4.74 -22.40 -39.79
C ALA A 50 -3.96 -21.13 -39.41
N ARG A 51 -2.93 -20.74 -40.19
CA ARG A 51 -2.19 -19.49 -39.99
C ARG A 51 -3.10 -18.27 -40.06
N SER A 52 -3.97 -18.21 -41.08
CA SER A 52 -4.93 -17.11 -41.23
C SER A 52 -5.84 -16.96 -40.00
N LEU A 53 -6.39 -18.07 -39.49
CA LEU A 53 -7.24 -18.05 -38.29
C LEU A 53 -6.48 -17.62 -37.02
N VAL A 54 -5.26 -18.12 -36.84
CA VAL A 54 -4.43 -17.75 -35.68
C VAL A 54 -4.07 -16.26 -35.72
N THR A 55 -3.74 -15.71 -36.89
CA THR A 55 -3.51 -14.27 -37.07
C THR A 55 -4.78 -13.47 -36.76
N GLN A 56 -5.95 -13.91 -37.21
CA GLN A 56 -7.22 -13.27 -36.88
C GLN A 56 -7.47 -13.27 -35.36
N PHE A 57 -7.19 -14.39 -34.68
CA PHE A 57 -7.31 -14.45 -33.22
C PHE A 57 -6.35 -13.48 -32.53
N ALA A 58 -5.12 -13.31 -33.03
CA ALA A 58 -4.14 -12.41 -32.44
C ALA A 58 -4.58 -10.93 -32.47
N THR A 59 -5.39 -10.54 -33.47
CA THR A 59 -5.96 -9.19 -33.57
C THR A 59 -7.19 -8.97 -32.68
N ARG A 60 -7.74 -10.03 -32.09
CA ARG A 60 -8.97 -10.00 -31.29
C ARG A 60 -8.67 -10.30 -29.82
N ARG A 61 -9.59 -9.90 -28.94
CA ARG A 61 -9.51 -10.28 -27.52
C ARG A 61 -9.71 -11.78 -27.36
N PRO A 62 -9.02 -12.45 -26.42
CA PRO A 62 -9.17 -13.89 -26.20
C PRO A 62 -10.63 -14.29 -25.97
N GLY A 63 -11.40 -13.49 -25.21
CA GLY A 63 -12.81 -13.76 -24.93
C GLY A 63 -13.75 -13.64 -26.13
N ALA A 64 -13.29 -13.04 -27.25
CA ALA A 64 -14.07 -12.96 -28.48
C ALA A 64 -13.94 -14.20 -29.36
N VAL A 65 -13.01 -15.12 -29.07
CA VAL A 65 -12.80 -16.35 -29.84
C VAL A 65 -13.83 -17.40 -29.44
N THR A 66 -14.65 -17.80 -30.40
CA THR A 66 -15.76 -18.75 -30.20
C THR A 66 -15.30 -20.21 -30.30
N THR A 67 -16.05 -21.12 -29.68
CA THR A 67 -15.78 -22.56 -29.75
C THR A 67 -15.84 -23.11 -31.18
N ASP A 68 -16.68 -22.52 -32.05
CA ASP A 68 -16.78 -22.93 -33.45
C ASP A 68 -15.55 -22.52 -34.28
N GLU A 69 -14.97 -21.35 -33.99
CA GLU A 69 -13.70 -20.92 -34.56
C GLU A 69 -12.54 -21.84 -34.11
N LEU A 70 -12.53 -22.27 -32.84
CA LEU A 70 -11.58 -23.26 -32.35
C LEU A 70 -11.78 -24.64 -33.01
N ARG A 71 -13.04 -25.03 -33.30
CA ARG A 71 -13.35 -26.28 -34.00
C ARG A 71 -12.81 -26.27 -35.44
N ARG A 72 -12.95 -25.15 -36.14
CA ARG A 72 -12.37 -24.93 -37.47
C ARG A 72 -10.85 -24.97 -37.43
N LEU A 73 -10.22 -24.29 -36.47
CA LEU A 73 -8.78 -24.35 -36.30
C LEU A 73 -8.31 -25.79 -36.02
N ALA A 74 -9.01 -26.54 -35.17
CA ALA A 74 -8.64 -27.92 -34.84
C ALA A 74 -8.75 -28.84 -36.06
N GLN A 75 -9.72 -28.60 -36.94
CA GLN A 75 -9.86 -29.33 -38.20
C GLN A 75 -8.63 -29.14 -39.10
N TYR A 76 -8.11 -27.92 -39.19
CA TYR A 76 -6.91 -27.61 -39.99
C TYR A 76 -5.60 -27.99 -39.31
N CYS A 77 -5.62 -28.30 -38.01
CA CYS A 77 -4.42 -28.64 -37.24
C CYS A 77 -4.33 -30.13 -36.89
N LEU A 78 -5.27 -30.98 -37.31
CA LEU A 78 -5.25 -32.43 -37.05
C LEU A 78 -5.03 -33.20 -38.35
N CYS A 79 -4.09 -34.14 -38.34
CA CYS A 79 -3.89 -35.03 -39.48
C CYS A 79 -5.02 -36.07 -39.58
N GLN A 80 -5.09 -36.77 -40.72
CA GLN A 80 -6.15 -37.76 -41.00
C GLN A 80 -6.29 -38.88 -39.94
N TYR A 81 -5.20 -39.20 -39.21
CA TYR A 81 -5.21 -40.21 -38.14
C TYR A 81 -5.71 -39.69 -36.79
N HIS A 82 -5.75 -38.37 -36.60
CA HIS A 82 -6.15 -37.72 -35.34
C HIS A 82 -7.46 -36.94 -35.44
N GLY A 83 -8.21 -37.04 -36.54
CA GLY A 83 -9.49 -36.35 -36.71
C GLY A 83 -10.51 -36.61 -35.59
N ARG A 84 -10.49 -37.81 -34.99
CA ARG A 84 -11.35 -38.16 -33.85
C ARG A 84 -11.03 -37.37 -32.57
N GLN A 85 -9.85 -36.76 -32.46
CA GLN A 85 -9.43 -35.96 -31.29
C GLN A 85 -9.85 -34.48 -31.39
N GLN A 86 -10.65 -34.11 -32.40
CA GLN A 86 -11.11 -32.74 -32.59
C GLN A 86 -11.85 -32.21 -31.36
N GLY A 87 -12.79 -32.97 -30.80
CA GLY A 87 -13.56 -32.57 -29.62
C GLY A 87 -12.69 -32.32 -28.39
N ASP A 88 -11.71 -33.20 -28.14
CA ASP A 88 -10.78 -33.08 -27.02
C ASP A 88 -9.86 -31.87 -27.18
N THR A 89 -9.38 -31.63 -28.40
CA THR A 89 -8.53 -30.48 -28.74
C THR A 89 -9.29 -29.17 -28.55
N VAL A 90 -10.52 -29.08 -29.05
CA VAL A 90 -11.38 -27.90 -28.86
C VAL A 90 -11.68 -27.66 -27.39
N SER A 91 -11.97 -28.72 -26.64
CA SER A 91 -12.22 -28.62 -25.19
C SER A 91 -10.99 -28.12 -24.43
N ARG A 92 -9.80 -28.60 -24.79
CA ARG A 92 -8.53 -28.13 -24.23
C ARG A 92 -8.30 -26.65 -24.55
N TRP A 93 -8.43 -26.27 -25.82
CA TRP A 93 -8.24 -24.89 -26.27
C TRP A 93 -9.25 -23.92 -25.67
N THR A 94 -10.51 -24.32 -25.55
CA THR A 94 -11.54 -23.48 -24.90
C THR A 94 -11.14 -23.11 -23.46
N ARG A 95 -10.56 -24.06 -22.71
CA ARG A 95 -10.04 -23.78 -21.36
C ARG A 95 -8.85 -22.81 -21.38
N VAL A 96 -7.95 -22.94 -22.35
CA VAL A 96 -6.79 -22.05 -22.52
C VAL A 96 -7.25 -20.63 -22.87
N VAL A 97 -8.13 -20.50 -23.85
CA VAL A 97 -8.71 -19.21 -24.27
C VAL A 97 -9.43 -18.53 -23.12
N ARG A 98 -10.23 -19.28 -22.35
CA ARG A 98 -10.93 -18.73 -21.18
C ARG A 98 -9.96 -18.18 -20.12
N ARG A 99 -8.89 -18.93 -19.79
CA ARG A 99 -7.86 -18.45 -18.86
C ARG A 99 -7.13 -17.23 -19.41
N ALA A 100 -6.84 -17.23 -20.71
CA ALA A 100 -6.24 -16.07 -21.38
C ALA A 100 -7.16 -14.84 -21.31
N ALA A 101 -8.47 -15.02 -21.47
CA ALA A 101 -9.47 -13.95 -21.32
C ALA A 101 -9.51 -13.42 -19.89
N GLU A 102 -9.62 -14.30 -18.89
CA GLU A 102 -9.63 -13.92 -17.47
C GLU A 102 -8.39 -13.12 -17.08
N GLN A 103 -7.21 -13.52 -17.53
CA GLN A 103 -5.98 -12.81 -17.21
C GLN A 103 -5.80 -11.55 -18.07
N HIS A 104 -6.29 -11.50 -19.31
CA HIS A 104 -6.38 -10.25 -20.06
C HIS A 104 -7.28 -9.23 -19.35
N ASP A 105 -8.43 -9.66 -18.85
CA ASP A 105 -9.35 -8.82 -18.10
C ASP A 105 -8.75 -8.35 -16.77
N ARG A 106 -8.01 -9.22 -16.06
CA ARG A 106 -7.24 -8.82 -14.87
C ARG A 106 -6.18 -7.79 -15.20
N LEU A 107 -5.41 -7.98 -16.28
CA LEU A 107 -4.39 -7.02 -16.70
C LEU A 107 -5.01 -5.67 -17.10
N LEU A 108 -6.17 -5.68 -17.76
CA LEU A 108 -6.92 -4.44 -18.05
C LEU A 108 -7.46 -3.81 -16.76
N ALA A 109 -7.93 -4.58 -15.79
CA ALA A 109 -8.40 -4.08 -14.51
C ALA A 109 -7.27 -3.49 -13.66
N THR A 110 -6.09 -4.13 -13.61
CA THR A 110 -4.91 -3.59 -12.93
C THR A 110 -4.36 -2.36 -13.65
N ALA A 111 -4.32 -2.35 -14.99
CA ALA A 111 -3.93 -1.17 -15.75
C ALA A 111 -4.88 0.02 -15.50
N ARG A 112 -6.19 -0.24 -15.35
CA ARG A 112 -7.19 0.76 -14.95
C ARG A 112 -7.10 1.17 -13.48
N ALA A 113 -6.54 0.34 -12.60
CA ALA A 113 -6.35 0.67 -11.19
C ALA A 113 -5.03 1.43 -10.95
N GLU A 114 -3.99 1.11 -11.72
CA GLU A 114 -2.70 1.82 -11.75
C GLU A 114 -2.79 3.15 -12.50
N GLN A 115 -3.60 3.21 -13.57
CA GLN A 115 -4.20 4.46 -14.04
C GLN A 115 -5.30 4.87 -13.05
N ARG A 116 -4.91 5.27 -11.83
CA ARG A 116 -5.77 6.17 -11.05
C ARG A 116 -6.25 7.25 -12.01
N LEU A 117 -7.56 7.28 -12.19
CA LEU A 117 -8.28 8.27 -13.00
C LEU A 117 -7.59 9.63 -12.82
N PRO A 118 -7.31 10.34 -13.92
CA PRO A 118 -6.94 11.74 -13.78
C PRO A 118 -8.03 12.35 -12.89
N THR A 119 -7.64 13.06 -11.83
CA THR A 119 -8.59 13.94 -11.17
C THR A 119 -9.24 14.82 -12.25
N PRO A 120 -10.47 15.33 -12.08
CA PRO A 120 -11.08 16.24 -13.06
C PRO A 120 -10.12 17.36 -13.50
N GLU A 121 -9.22 17.79 -12.61
CA GLU A 121 -8.12 18.73 -12.88
C GLU A 121 -7.12 18.24 -13.95
N ALA A 122 -6.84 16.94 -14.04
CA ALA A 122 -5.94 16.36 -15.03
C ALA A 122 -6.63 16.08 -16.38
N GLU A 123 -7.95 15.87 -16.42
CA GLU A 123 -8.73 15.89 -17.67
C GLU A 123 -8.79 17.31 -18.25
N ASP A 124 -8.92 18.32 -17.40
CA ASP A 124 -8.83 19.73 -17.79
C ASP A 124 -7.44 20.06 -18.35
N VAL A 125 -6.36 19.62 -17.71
CA VAL A 125 -4.99 19.86 -18.21
C VAL A 125 -4.74 19.18 -19.56
N VAL A 126 -5.21 17.95 -19.77
CA VAL A 126 -5.08 17.27 -21.07
C VAL A 126 -5.92 17.98 -22.13
N SER A 127 -7.13 18.41 -21.80
CA SER A 127 -8.01 19.15 -22.72
C SER A 127 -7.42 20.50 -23.11
N VAL A 128 -6.92 21.28 -22.14
CA VAL A 128 -6.25 22.58 -22.37
C VAL A 128 -4.98 22.39 -23.21
N LYS A 129 -4.20 21.34 -22.95
CA LYS A 129 -3.01 21.03 -23.77
C LYS A 129 -3.40 20.70 -25.21
N LEU A 130 -4.41 19.85 -25.41
CA LEU A 130 -4.88 19.47 -26.74
C LEU A 130 -5.47 20.68 -27.49
N GLU A 131 -6.16 21.58 -26.79
CA GLU A 131 -6.65 22.85 -27.33
C GLU A 131 -5.50 23.78 -27.72
N HIS A 132 -4.47 23.91 -26.88
CA HIS A 132 -3.27 24.67 -27.20
C HIS A 132 -2.53 24.12 -28.41
N GLU A 133 -2.33 22.80 -28.49
CA GLU A 133 -1.69 22.16 -29.65
C GLU A 133 -2.50 22.38 -30.94
N ARG A 134 -3.83 22.27 -30.88
CA ARG A 134 -4.71 22.59 -32.01
C ARG A 134 -4.64 24.06 -32.38
N ALA A 135 -4.61 24.97 -31.42
CA ALA A 135 -4.50 26.40 -31.66
C ALA A 135 -3.16 26.77 -32.30
N LEU A 136 -2.07 26.15 -31.86
CA LEU A 136 -0.72 26.34 -32.41
C LEU A 136 -0.63 25.78 -33.83
N ALA A 137 -1.16 24.58 -34.07
CA ALA A 137 -1.23 23.99 -35.41
C ALA A 137 -2.09 24.86 -36.36
N ALA A 138 -3.23 25.36 -35.90
CA ALA A 138 -4.08 26.25 -36.68
C ALA A 138 -3.40 27.60 -36.95
N ALA A 139 -2.65 28.15 -35.98
CA ALA A 139 -1.88 29.37 -36.18
C ALA A 139 -0.74 29.18 -37.19
N GLY A 140 -0.01 28.06 -37.12
CA GLY A 140 1.03 27.71 -38.09
C GLY A 140 0.48 27.50 -39.49
N ALA A 141 -0.69 26.86 -39.63
CA ALA A 141 -1.37 26.70 -40.91
C ALA A 141 -1.75 28.06 -41.51
N ARG A 142 -2.33 28.97 -40.69
CA ARG A 142 -2.68 30.34 -41.14
C ARG A 142 -1.45 31.16 -41.53
N SER A 143 -0.34 31.04 -40.80
CA SER A 143 0.88 31.77 -41.17
C SER A 143 1.49 31.23 -42.46
N ALA A 144 1.53 29.91 -42.64
CA ALA A 144 2.02 29.28 -43.86
C ALA A 144 1.16 29.64 -45.08
N GLU A 145 -0.16 29.67 -44.93
CA GLU A 145 -1.09 30.12 -45.97
C GLU A 145 -0.86 31.59 -46.34
N ARG A 146 -0.70 32.47 -45.34
CA ARG A 146 -0.41 33.89 -45.59
C ARG A 146 0.93 34.12 -46.29
N VAL A 147 1.97 33.38 -45.90
CA VAL A 147 3.27 33.42 -46.57
C VAL A 147 3.14 32.93 -48.01
N GLY A 148 2.45 31.81 -48.24
CA GLY A 148 2.21 31.28 -49.58
C GLY A 148 1.43 32.23 -50.49
N ALA A 149 0.44 32.93 -49.95
CA ALA A 149 -0.31 33.97 -50.67
C ALA A 149 0.58 35.15 -51.06
N LEU A 150 1.35 35.70 -50.11
CA LEU A 150 2.29 36.80 -50.38
C LEU A 150 3.35 36.40 -51.41
N GLU A 151 3.86 35.17 -51.36
CA GLU A 151 4.81 34.66 -52.36
C GLU A 151 4.18 34.53 -53.75
N ALA A 152 2.90 34.14 -53.83
CA ALA A 152 2.15 34.08 -55.08
C ALA A 152 1.93 35.48 -55.66
N ASP A 153 1.50 36.45 -54.84
CA ASP A 153 1.30 37.84 -55.25
C ASP A 153 2.61 38.47 -55.73
N LEU A 154 3.72 38.20 -55.05
CA LEU A 154 5.04 38.71 -55.42
C LEU A 154 5.52 38.09 -56.76
N ARG A 155 5.18 36.82 -57.02
CA ARG A 155 5.46 36.17 -58.30
C ARG A 155 4.61 36.78 -59.43
N GLU A 156 3.32 36.99 -59.20
CA GLU A 156 2.43 37.63 -60.18
C GLU A 156 2.87 39.08 -60.49
N ALA A 157 3.24 39.85 -59.47
CA ALA A 157 3.76 41.20 -59.63
C ALA A 157 5.05 41.22 -60.48
N ARG A 158 5.95 40.24 -60.29
CA ARG A 158 7.16 40.08 -61.10
C ARG A 158 6.84 39.77 -62.57
N ASP A 159 5.88 38.88 -62.82
CA ASP A 159 5.49 38.51 -64.19
C ASP A 159 4.84 39.71 -64.91
N LYS A 160 3.99 40.47 -64.22
CA LYS A 160 3.43 41.73 -64.73
C LYS A 160 4.52 42.75 -65.04
N PHE A 161 5.50 42.91 -64.16
CA PHE A 161 6.64 43.80 -64.37
C PHE A 161 7.43 43.42 -65.63
N LEU A 162 7.76 42.14 -65.80
CA LEU A 162 8.46 41.64 -66.99
C LEU A 162 7.65 41.85 -68.28
N SER A 163 6.32 41.72 -68.20
CA SER A 163 5.43 42.02 -69.33
C SER A 163 5.48 43.51 -69.69
N PHE A 164 5.37 44.39 -68.70
CA PHE A 164 5.43 45.84 -68.92
C PHE A 164 6.79 46.29 -69.43
N GLU A 165 7.88 45.73 -68.92
CA GLU A 165 9.25 46.02 -69.39
C GLU A 165 9.41 45.65 -70.88
N LYS A 166 8.91 44.47 -71.29
CA LYS A 166 8.89 44.08 -72.71
C LYS A 166 8.09 45.05 -73.56
N SER A 167 6.87 45.41 -73.15
CA SER A 167 6.03 46.36 -73.87
C SER A 167 6.67 47.75 -73.95
N TYR A 168 7.31 48.20 -72.87
CA TYR A 168 8.01 49.49 -72.81
C TYR A 168 9.20 49.52 -73.77
N VAL A 169 10.03 48.47 -73.79
CA VAL A 169 11.16 48.36 -74.73
C VAL A 169 10.65 48.36 -76.18
N GLN A 170 9.58 47.63 -76.48
CA GLN A 170 8.96 47.61 -77.81
C GLN A 170 8.42 48.98 -78.24
N LEU A 171 7.66 49.66 -77.36
CA LEU A 171 7.13 51.00 -77.61
C LEU A 171 8.24 52.03 -77.79
N ARG A 172 9.32 51.95 -77.01
CA ARG A 172 10.48 52.85 -77.13
C ARG A 172 11.24 52.64 -78.44
N ALA A 173 11.41 51.39 -78.88
CA ALA A 173 12.00 51.09 -80.18
C ALA A 173 11.13 51.63 -81.33
N LEU A 174 9.82 51.40 -81.26
CA LEU A 174 8.84 51.94 -82.21
C LEU A 174 8.88 53.47 -82.25
N LEU A 175 8.89 54.13 -81.09
CA LEU A 175 8.99 55.58 -80.99
C LEU A 175 10.26 56.11 -81.68
N GLY A 176 11.42 55.49 -81.41
CA GLY A 176 12.68 55.85 -82.05
C GLY A 176 12.66 55.70 -83.58
N MET A 177 12.01 54.65 -84.11
CA MET A 177 11.82 54.51 -85.55
C MET A 177 10.93 55.61 -86.12
N THR A 178 9.78 55.91 -85.50
CA THR A 178 8.90 57.00 -85.97
C THR A 178 9.53 58.37 -85.87
N GLN A 179 10.35 58.65 -84.85
CA GLN A 179 11.08 59.90 -84.74
C GLN A 179 12.09 60.06 -85.89
N LYS A 180 12.78 58.96 -86.24
CA LYS A 180 13.69 58.92 -87.39
C LYS A 180 12.95 59.13 -88.72
N GLU A 181 11.83 58.41 -88.92
CA GLU A 181 10.98 58.57 -90.10
C GLU A 181 10.43 60.00 -90.22
N ASN A 182 9.99 60.62 -89.12
CA ASN A 182 9.60 62.03 -89.09
C ASN A 182 10.76 62.96 -89.48
N GLY A 183 11.97 62.69 -88.99
CA GLY A 183 13.17 63.44 -89.38
C GLY A 183 13.43 63.35 -90.89
N ASP A 184 13.37 62.14 -91.45
CA ASP A 184 13.58 61.89 -92.88
C ASP A 184 12.47 62.52 -93.75
N LEU A 185 11.20 62.41 -93.34
CA LEU A 185 10.06 63.04 -94.01
C LEU A 185 10.16 64.57 -93.94
N SER A 186 10.56 65.13 -92.80
CA SER A 186 10.77 66.57 -92.64
C SER A 186 11.88 67.07 -93.56
N LEU A 187 12.98 66.32 -93.70
CA LEU A 187 14.07 66.65 -94.63
C LEU A 187 13.60 66.58 -96.09
N ARG A 188 12.86 65.53 -96.48
CA ARG A 188 12.29 65.40 -97.82
C ARG A 188 11.28 66.49 -98.15
N ALA A 189 10.42 66.85 -97.21
CA ALA A 189 9.47 67.95 -97.36
C ALA A 189 10.20 69.29 -97.55
N ALA A 190 11.25 69.54 -96.77
CA ALA A 190 12.07 70.75 -96.92
C ALA A 190 12.81 70.79 -98.28
N GLU A 191 13.32 69.65 -98.75
CA GLU A 191 13.98 69.56 -100.06
C GLU A 191 12.99 69.77 -101.22
N ALA A 192 11.81 69.15 -101.16
CA ALA A 192 10.75 69.37 -102.14
C ALA A 192 10.29 70.85 -102.16
N GLU A 193 10.23 71.50 -100.99
CA GLU A 193 9.93 72.93 -100.87
C GLU A 193 10.99 73.80 -101.56
N ARG A 194 12.29 73.51 -101.35
CA ARG A 194 13.39 74.20 -102.07
C ARG A 194 13.32 73.97 -103.59
N GLN A 195 13.06 72.75 -104.03
CA GLN A 195 12.97 72.42 -105.45
C GLN A 195 11.80 73.13 -106.13
N ARG A 196 10.65 73.20 -105.46
CA ARG A 196 9.50 73.98 -105.93
C ARG A 196 9.87 75.46 -106.04
N ASP A 197 10.50 76.03 -105.02
CA ASP A 197 10.87 77.46 -105.02
C ASP A 197 11.84 77.78 -106.16
N ALA A 198 12.84 76.93 -106.39
CA ALA A 198 13.77 77.06 -107.51
C ALA A 198 13.07 76.93 -108.88
N LEU A 199 12.09 76.04 -109.03
CA LEU A 199 11.33 75.90 -110.27
C LEU A 199 10.35 77.05 -110.48
N ARG A 200 9.73 77.57 -109.41
CA ARG A 200 8.88 78.77 -109.48
C ARG A 200 9.69 79.98 -109.93
N GLU A 201 10.89 80.18 -109.38
CA GLU A 201 11.78 81.25 -109.81
C GLU A 201 12.19 81.11 -111.29
N ARG A 202 12.43 79.87 -111.77
CA ARG A 202 12.69 79.62 -113.20
C ARG A 202 11.46 79.84 -114.07
N LEU A 203 10.27 79.46 -113.60
CA LEU A 203 9.01 79.71 -114.29
C LEU A 203 8.78 81.21 -114.43
N GLU A 204 8.97 81.97 -113.35
CA GLU A 204 8.83 83.44 -113.34
C GLU A 204 9.79 84.09 -114.35
N LYS A 205 11.07 83.69 -114.35
CA LYS A 205 12.04 84.13 -115.37
C LYS A 205 11.64 83.75 -116.80
N ALA A 206 11.15 82.53 -117.02
CA ALA A 206 10.72 82.08 -118.34
C ALA A 206 9.45 82.80 -118.84
N VAL A 207 8.53 83.15 -117.94
CA VAL A 207 7.34 83.98 -118.22
C VAL A 207 7.77 85.40 -118.58
N ASP A 208 8.70 85.99 -117.83
CA ASP A 208 9.26 87.31 -118.10
C ASP A 208 10.01 87.34 -119.46
N GLU A 209 10.77 86.28 -119.78
CA GLU A 209 11.47 86.13 -121.07
C GLU A 209 10.50 85.90 -122.25
N ALA A 210 9.44 85.12 -122.06
CA ALA A 210 8.38 84.93 -123.05
C ALA A 210 7.62 86.24 -123.35
N ALA A 211 7.51 87.14 -122.37
CA ALA A 211 6.94 88.47 -122.56
C ALA A 211 7.85 89.40 -123.40
N ALA A 212 9.14 89.09 -123.55
CA ALA A 212 10.15 89.93 -124.21
C ALA A 212 10.56 89.47 -125.63
N ASN A 213 10.24 88.23 -126.05
CA ASN A 213 10.74 87.62 -127.29
C ASN A 213 9.61 87.16 -128.26
N SER A 214 9.89 87.10 -129.58
CA SER A 214 8.90 86.74 -130.61
C SER A 214 8.74 85.24 -130.90
N ASP A 215 9.54 84.36 -130.28
CA ASP A 215 9.43 82.89 -130.38
C ASP A 215 8.48 82.34 -129.28
N ALA A 216 7.20 82.67 -129.41
CA ALA A 216 6.18 82.43 -128.39
C ALA A 216 5.85 80.94 -128.14
N GLU A 217 5.91 80.08 -129.16
CA GLU A 217 5.49 78.67 -129.01
C GLU A 217 6.46 77.81 -128.19
N SER A 218 7.78 77.98 -128.41
CA SER A 218 8.82 77.22 -127.68
C SER A 218 8.88 77.62 -126.20
N THR A 219 8.70 78.91 -125.93
CA THR A 219 8.64 79.46 -124.57
C THR A 219 7.35 79.04 -123.86
N GLN A 220 6.20 79.02 -124.54
CA GLN A 220 4.94 78.49 -123.98
C GLN A 220 4.99 76.99 -123.65
N GLN A 221 5.63 76.15 -124.48
CA GLN A 221 5.82 74.74 -124.16
C GLN A 221 6.68 74.55 -122.91
N SER A 222 7.73 75.35 -122.76
CA SER A 222 8.61 75.32 -121.58
C SER A 222 7.88 75.77 -120.32
N ILE A 223 7.05 76.83 -120.41
CA ILE A 223 6.19 77.31 -119.33
C ILE A 223 5.19 76.21 -118.92
N ALA A 224 4.49 75.59 -119.87
CA ALA A 224 3.53 74.53 -119.58
C ALA A 224 4.17 73.30 -118.89
N MET A 225 5.39 72.93 -119.30
CA MET A 225 6.15 71.87 -118.63
C MET A 225 6.55 72.26 -117.20
N LEU A 226 7.01 73.49 -116.99
CA LEU A 226 7.37 73.99 -115.66
C LEU A 226 6.14 74.09 -114.74
N GLU A 227 4.99 74.55 -115.26
CA GLU A 227 3.71 74.59 -114.53
C GLU A 227 3.24 73.19 -114.13
N ALA A 228 3.31 72.21 -115.04
CA ALA A 228 3.00 70.83 -114.74
C ALA A 228 3.92 70.29 -113.62
N ARG A 229 5.22 70.56 -113.71
CA ARG A 229 6.20 70.12 -112.70
C ARG A 229 5.98 70.79 -111.33
N VAL A 230 5.60 72.07 -111.30
CA VAL A 230 5.25 72.78 -110.05
C VAL A 230 4.00 72.16 -109.43
N ARG A 231 2.96 71.85 -110.21
CA ARG A 231 1.75 71.18 -109.70
C ARG A 231 2.04 69.78 -109.16
N ASP A 232 2.88 69.00 -109.84
CA ASP A 232 3.29 67.67 -109.36
C ASP A 232 4.02 67.76 -108.01
N LEU A 233 4.99 68.68 -107.88
CA LEU A 233 5.71 68.91 -106.63
C LEU A 233 4.81 69.46 -105.51
N GLU A 234 3.79 70.25 -105.85
CA GLU A 234 2.80 70.71 -104.88
C GLU A 234 1.93 69.55 -104.36
N GLY A 235 1.55 68.61 -105.23
CA GLY A 235 0.88 67.37 -104.85
C GLY A 235 1.75 66.47 -103.97
N GLU A 236 3.02 66.29 -104.34
CA GLU A 236 4.00 65.55 -103.52
C GLU A 236 4.19 66.22 -102.15
N ARG A 237 4.30 67.56 -102.09
CA ARG A 237 4.42 68.30 -100.84
C ARG A 237 3.18 68.14 -99.96
N ALA A 238 1.98 68.18 -100.54
CA ALA A 238 0.74 67.95 -99.80
C ALA A 238 0.71 66.54 -99.20
N SER A 239 1.05 65.52 -99.99
CA SER A 239 1.15 64.12 -99.54
C SER A 239 2.21 63.94 -98.44
N LEU A 240 3.40 64.54 -98.59
CA LEU A 240 4.46 64.48 -97.58
C LEU A 240 4.05 65.19 -96.27
N ARG A 241 3.30 66.30 -96.35
CA ARG A 241 2.79 66.98 -95.15
C ARG A 241 1.75 66.15 -94.43
N GLU A 242 0.84 65.52 -95.16
CA GLU A 242 -0.16 64.62 -94.58
C GLU A 242 0.51 63.43 -93.89
N GLN A 243 1.52 62.82 -94.53
CA GLN A 243 2.33 61.76 -93.93
C GLN A 243 3.08 62.25 -92.68
N LEU A 244 3.65 63.45 -92.70
CA LEU A 244 4.33 64.04 -91.54
C LEU A 244 3.37 64.29 -90.37
N THR A 245 2.16 64.79 -90.64
CA THR A 245 1.14 64.96 -89.60
C THR A 245 0.73 63.62 -88.99
N ALA A 246 0.47 62.61 -89.82
CA ALA A 246 0.10 61.29 -89.34
C ALA A 246 1.24 60.61 -88.55
N ALA A 247 2.49 60.79 -88.97
CA ALA A 247 3.65 60.26 -88.25
C ALA A 247 3.91 61.02 -86.93
N SER A 248 3.68 62.33 -86.89
CA SER A 248 3.69 63.14 -85.66
C SER A 248 2.64 62.69 -84.66
N ASP A 249 1.38 62.50 -85.09
CA ASP A 249 0.30 62.04 -84.22
C ASP A 249 0.60 60.65 -83.65
N ASN A 250 1.15 59.75 -84.47
CA ASN A 250 1.61 58.43 -84.02
C ASN A 250 2.75 58.52 -83.00
N ALA A 251 3.70 59.45 -83.17
CA ALA A 251 4.78 59.65 -82.21
C ALA A 251 4.24 60.15 -80.86
N VAL A 252 3.28 61.08 -80.87
CA VAL A 252 2.61 61.56 -79.65
C VAL A 252 1.87 60.42 -78.94
N ALA A 253 1.05 59.64 -79.66
CA ALA A 253 0.33 58.51 -79.07
C ALA A 253 1.28 57.45 -78.47
N ARG A 254 2.43 57.20 -79.12
CA ARG A 254 3.46 56.30 -78.59
C ARG A 254 4.13 56.87 -77.34
N GLN A 255 4.42 58.18 -77.31
CA GLN A 255 4.98 58.84 -76.13
C GLN A 255 4.03 58.73 -74.93
N GLU A 256 2.73 58.98 -75.11
CA GLU A 256 1.73 58.79 -74.05
C GLU A 256 1.64 57.33 -73.57
N GLY A 257 1.88 56.36 -74.46
CA GLY A 257 2.00 54.95 -74.10
C GLY A 257 3.23 54.66 -73.22
N VAL A 258 4.37 55.23 -73.58
CA VAL A 258 5.63 55.16 -72.81
C VAL A 258 5.44 55.77 -71.41
N ASP A 259 4.82 56.94 -71.31
CA ASP A 259 4.58 57.62 -70.03
C ASP A 259 3.63 56.83 -69.11
N ARG A 260 2.59 56.21 -69.69
CA ARG A 260 1.68 55.33 -68.94
C ARG A 260 2.40 54.09 -68.40
N LEU A 261 3.24 53.45 -69.22
CA LEU A 261 4.02 52.30 -68.78
C LEU A 261 5.06 52.69 -67.72
N SER A 262 5.70 53.85 -67.84
CA SER A 262 6.65 54.34 -66.84
C SER A 262 6.00 54.51 -65.47
N LYS A 263 4.81 55.14 -65.41
CA LYS A 263 4.05 55.28 -64.16
C LYS A 263 3.62 53.93 -63.57
N ALA A 264 3.24 52.97 -64.43
CA ALA A 264 2.88 51.63 -63.98
C ALA A 264 4.09 50.88 -63.39
N VAL A 265 5.27 51.03 -63.99
CA VAL A 265 6.53 50.46 -63.49
C VAL A 265 6.88 51.05 -62.13
N GLU A 266 6.80 52.37 -61.96
CA GLU A 266 7.03 53.04 -60.66
C GLU A 266 6.08 52.54 -59.56
N GLY A 267 4.79 52.35 -59.88
CA GLY A 267 3.82 51.77 -58.95
C GLY A 267 4.17 50.35 -58.52
N LEU A 268 4.56 49.48 -59.47
CA LEU A 268 4.98 48.11 -59.16
C LEU A 268 6.28 48.05 -58.34
N GLU A 269 7.19 48.98 -58.54
CA GLU A 269 8.40 49.09 -57.71
C GLU A 269 8.06 49.46 -56.27
N HIS A 270 7.09 50.35 -56.06
CA HIS A 270 6.58 50.68 -54.75
C HIS A 270 5.91 49.47 -54.07
N ASP A 271 5.04 48.76 -54.78
CA ASP A 271 4.36 47.56 -54.27
C ASP A 271 5.38 46.46 -53.91
N LYS A 272 6.40 46.26 -54.75
CA LYS A 272 7.50 45.33 -54.47
C LYS A 272 8.24 45.71 -53.19
N ALA A 273 8.53 46.99 -52.96
CA ALA A 273 9.20 47.45 -51.75
C ALA A 273 8.31 47.23 -50.51
N SER A 274 7.01 47.51 -50.60
CA SER A 274 6.04 47.27 -49.53
C SER A 274 5.95 45.78 -49.17
N LEU A 275 5.75 44.91 -50.16
CA LEU A 275 5.69 43.45 -49.96
C LEU A 275 7.00 42.89 -49.37
N GLN A 276 8.15 43.42 -49.76
CA GLN A 276 9.44 43.03 -49.17
C GLN A 276 9.55 43.43 -47.69
N GLN A 277 8.98 44.57 -47.30
CA GLN A 277 8.95 44.99 -45.90
C GLN A 277 8.01 44.11 -45.07
N GLU A 278 6.82 43.81 -45.59
CA GLU A 278 5.87 42.91 -44.93
C GLU A 278 6.44 41.50 -44.75
N LEU A 279 7.13 40.98 -45.77
CA LEU A 279 7.80 39.68 -45.69
C LEU A 279 8.85 39.66 -44.56
N LYS A 280 9.68 40.69 -44.46
CA LYS A 280 10.67 40.82 -43.38
C LYS A 280 10.02 40.88 -42.00
N ALA A 281 8.94 41.64 -41.87
CA ALA A 281 8.18 41.73 -40.61
C ALA A 281 7.60 40.36 -40.21
N ALA A 282 7.00 39.64 -41.16
CA ALA A 282 6.45 38.31 -40.93
C ALA A 282 7.54 37.29 -40.56
N SER A 283 8.73 37.36 -41.18
CA SER A 283 9.86 36.50 -40.82
C SER A 283 10.34 36.73 -39.38
N HIS A 284 10.46 37.98 -38.93
CA HIS A 284 10.84 38.27 -37.54
C HIS A 284 9.77 37.83 -36.54
N GLU A 285 8.48 37.93 -36.88
CA GLU A 285 7.42 37.38 -36.02
C GLU A 285 7.53 35.87 -35.89
N LEU A 286 7.83 35.17 -36.99
CA LEU A 286 8.06 33.72 -36.99
C LEU A 286 9.24 33.31 -36.12
N GLU A 287 10.38 34.01 -36.22
CA GLU A 287 11.54 33.81 -35.33
C GLU A 287 11.15 34.03 -33.86
N GLY A 288 10.40 35.09 -33.56
CA GLY A 288 9.89 35.36 -32.22
C GLY A 288 9.04 34.21 -31.67
N ARG A 289 8.10 33.70 -32.48
CA ARG A 289 7.26 32.53 -32.11
C ARG A 289 8.08 31.26 -31.93
N GLN A 290 9.13 31.06 -32.72
CA GLN A 290 10.02 29.91 -32.59
C GLN A 290 10.81 29.95 -31.28
N THR A 291 11.38 31.11 -30.91
CA THR A 291 12.07 31.26 -29.62
C THR A 291 11.14 31.02 -28.43
N GLU A 292 9.87 31.44 -28.53
CA GLU A 292 8.89 31.19 -27.48
C GLU A 292 8.50 29.71 -27.39
N THR A 293 8.40 29.03 -28.53
CA THR A 293 8.17 27.58 -28.58
C THR A 293 9.32 26.83 -27.91
N ASP A 294 10.57 27.23 -28.15
CA ASP A 294 11.75 26.62 -27.51
C ASP A 294 11.76 26.85 -26.00
N ARG A 295 11.39 28.05 -25.53
CA ARG A 295 11.25 28.35 -24.10
C ARG A 295 10.18 27.51 -23.43
N LEU A 296 8.99 27.42 -24.04
CA LEU A 296 7.89 26.61 -23.52
C LEU A 296 8.24 25.11 -23.52
N SER A 297 8.93 24.64 -24.55
CA SER A 297 9.43 23.26 -24.62
C SER A 297 10.36 22.95 -23.45
N LYS A 298 11.31 23.85 -23.15
CA LYS A 298 12.21 23.71 -21.99
C LYS A 298 11.44 23.73 -20.67
N ALA A 299 10.47 24.64 -20.51
CA ALA A 299 9.64 24.68 -19.30
C ALA A 299 8.84 23.38 -19.09
N VAL A 300 8.33 22.79 -20.17
CA VAL A 300 7.64 21.49 -20.13
C VAL A 300 8.59 20.37 -19.70
N THR A 301 9.84 20.35 -20.17
CA THR A 301 10.81 19.33 -19.74
C THR A 301 11.19 19.48 -18.27
N ASP A 302 11.37 20.71 -17.79
CA ASP A 302 11.70 20.99 -16.39
C ASP A 302 10.55 20.55 -15.46
N LEU A 303 9.30 20.89 -15.81
CA LEU A 303 8.11 20.46 -15.06
C LEU A 303 7.92 18.93 -15.08
N GLN A 304 8.28 18.26 -16.17
CA GLN A 304 8.26 16.79 -16.21
C GLN A 304 9.28 16.19 -15.25
N GLN A 305 10.48 16.76 -15.17
CA GLN A 305 11.51 16.32 -14.23
C GLN A 305 11.08 16.53 -12.77
N ASP A 306 10.49 17.68 -12.45
CA ASP A 306 9.94 17.97 -11.12
C ASP A 306 8.82 17.00 -10.75
N LYS A 307 7.91 16.69 -11.70
CA LYS A 307 6.86 15.69 -11.52
C LYS A 307 7.45 14.32 -11.16
N PHE A 308 8.49 13.87 -11.85
CA PHE A 308 9.14 12.59 -11.52
C PHE A 308 9.79 12.62 -10.14
N SER A 309 10.49 13.71 -9.80
CA SER A 309 11.10 13.87 -8.46
C SER A 309 10.05 13.81 -7.34
N LEU A 310 8.95 14.55 -7.49
CA LEU A 310 7.86 14.55 -6.51
C LEU A 310 7.17 13.18 -6.41
N GLN A 311 7.02 12.45 -7.51
CA GLN A 311 6.49 11.09 -7.49
C GLN A 311 7.40 10.12 -6.73
N GLU A 312 8.71 10.21 -6.87
CA GLU A 312 9.65 9.42 -6.07
C GLU A 312 9.60 9.78 -4.59
N GLN A 313 9.54 11.08 -4.27
CA GLN A 313 9.39 11.55 -2.89
C GLN A 313 8.09 11.04 -2.26
N LEU A 314 6.98 11.05 -3.01
CA LEU A 314 5.70 10.52 -2.54
C LEU A 314 5.77 9.01 -2.27
N LYS A 315 6.39 8.23 -3.17
CA LYS A 315 6.59 6.78 -2.96
C LYS A 315 7.44 6.52 -1.71
N ALA A 316 8.52 7.28 -1.52
CA ALA A 316 9.37 7.15 -0.35
C ALA A 316 8.67 7.57 0.95
N ALA A 317 7.77 8.55 0.90
CA ALA A 317 6.95 8.94 2.05
C ALA A 317 5.92 7.87 2.41
N LEU A 318 5.29 7.25 1.41
CA LEU A 318 4.34 6.14 1.61
C LEU A 318 5.01 4.93 2.26
N THR A 319 6.16 4.49 1.77
CA THR A 319 6.89 3.36 2.37
C THR A 319 7.29 3.66 3.81
N ARG A 320 7.80 4.87 4.10
CA ARG A 320 8.07 5.30 5.49
C ARG A 320 6.83 5.30 6.38
N SER A 321 5.66 5.64 5.82
CA SER A 321 4.40 5.60 6.56
C SER A 321 3.97 4.17 6.89
N GLU A 322 4.12 3.25 5.95
CA GLU A 322 3.84 1.82 6.15
C GLU A 322 4.78 1.19 7.18
N ASP A 323 6.07 1.56 7.16
CA ASP A 323 7.06 1.14 8.15
C ASP A 323 6.68 1.64 9.55
N LYS A 324 6.28 2.91 9.67
CA LYS A 324 5.81 3.49 10.94
C LYS A 324 4.53 2.81 11.42
N GLN A 325 3.58 2.53 10.54
CA GLN A 325 2.35 1.82 10.91
C GLN A 325 2.68 0.40 11.43
N SER A 326 3.57 -0.31 10.73
CA SER A 326 4.04 -1.63 11.16
C SER A 326 4.74 -1.60 12.52
N ALA A 327 5.48 -0.52 12.83
CA ALA A 327 6.09 -0.32 14.14
C ALA A 327 5.05 -0.04 15.23
N VAL A 328 4.03 0.78 14.94
CA VAL A 328 2.90 1.02 15.85
C VAL A 328 2.16 -0.29 16.16
N ASP A 329 1.87 -1.11 15.15
CA ASP A 329 1.18 -2.39 15.34
C ASP A 329 2.01 -3.37 16.19
N ARG A 330 3.34 -3.35 16.08
CA ARG A 330 4.25 -4.12 16.96
C ARG A 330 4.19 -3.63 18.40
N LEU A 331 4.35 -2.33 18.61
CA LEU A 331 4.29 -1.73 19.94
C LEU A 331 2.93 -1.94 20.61
N SER A 332 1.84 -1.89 19.85
CA SER A 332 0.50 -2.19 20.38
C SER A 332 0.41 -3.61 20.91
N ARG A 333 0.95 -4.60 20.16
CA ARG A 333 1.01 -6.00 20.61
C ARG A 333 1.87 -6.17 21.86
N ASP A 334 3.01 -5.47 21.94
CA ASP A 334 3.87 -5.51 23.12
C ASP A 334 3.17 -4.93 24.34
N VAL A 335 2.44 -3.81 24.18
CA VAL A 335 1.63 -3.21 25.26
C VAL A 335 0.55 -4.16 25.74
N ASP A 336 -0.17 -4.83 24.83
CA ASP A 336 -1.21 -5.80 25.21
C ASP A 336 -0.63 -7.01 25.93
N SER A 337 0.53 -7.50 25.49
CA SER A 337 1.27 -8.58 26.17
C SER A 337 1.67 -8.18 27.59
N LEU A 338 2.27 -7.00 27.77
CA LEU A 338 2.67 -6.47 29.08
C LEU A 338 1.46 -6.21 29.99
N ARG A 339 0.32 -5.81 29.44
CA ARG A 339 -0.94 -5.68 30.20
C ARG A 339 -1.43 -7.02 30.70
N ALA A 340 -1.40 -8.05 29.87
CA ALA A 340 -1.79 -9.40 30.26
C ALA A 340 -0.87 -9.96 31.36
N GLU A 341 0.45 -9.78 31.23
CA GLU A 341 1.43 -10.17 32.24
C GLU A 341 1.21 -9.43 33.57
N ASN A 342 1.00 -8.11 33.54
CA ASN A 342 0.64 -7.34 34.74
C ASN A 342 -0.66 -7.84 35.38
N GLY A 343 -1.66 -8.21 34.58
CA GLY A 343 -2.90 -8.82 35.06
C GLY A 343 -2.63 -10.11 35.83
N LYS A 344 -1.80 -11.00 35.28
CA LYS A 344 -1.40 -12.26 35.93
C LYS A 344 -0.64 -12.00 37.23
N LEU A 345 0.36 -11.13 37.22
CA LEU A 345 1.13 -10.78 38.41
C LEU A 345 0.27 -10.18 39.53
N ARG A 346 -0.77 -9.42 39.19
CA ARG A 346 -1.75 -8.92 40.19
C ARG A 346 -2.54 -10.04 40.84
N ILE A 347 -2.98 -11.04 40.07
CA ILE A 347 -3.70 -12.23 40.59
C ILE A 347 -2.78 -13.05 41.48
N ASP A 348 -1.55 -13.30 41.04
CA ASP A 348 -0.53 -14.04 41.81
C ASP A 348 -0.22 -13.32 43.13
N ARG A 349 -0.08 -11.99 43.09
CA ARG A 349 0.10 -11.15 44.29
C ARG A 349 -1.09 -11.28 45.25
N HIS A 350 -2.32 -11.21 44.75
CA HIS A 350 -3.51 -11.33 45.60
C HIS A 350 -3.57 -12.70 46.27
N THR A 351 -3.32 -13.76 45.51
CA THR A 351 -3.25 -15.14 46.03
C THR A 351 -2.16 -15.30 47.10
N ALA A 352 -1.00 -14.66 46.92
CA ALA A 352 0.06 -14.68 47.92
C ALA A 352 -0.33 -13.93 49.20
N VAL A 353 -1.02 -12.79 49.07
CA VAL A 353 -1.57 -12.04 50.21
C VAL A 353 -2.60 -12.89 50.97
N ASP A 354 -3.53 -13.54 50.28
CA ASP A 354 -4.53 -14.41 50.93
C ASP A 354 -3.88 -15.57 51.70
N LYS A 355 -2.78 -16.14 51.15
CA LYS A 355 -1.98 -17.15 51.84
C LYS A 355 -1.31 -16.61 53.09
N LEU A 356 -0.74 -15.40 53.03
CA LEU A 356 -0.14 -14.75 54.19
C LEU A 356 -1.19 -14.48 55.28
N ASP A 357 -2.38 -14.00 54.91
CA ASP A 357 -3.48 -13.78 55.86
C ASP A 357 -3.94 -15.10 56.51
N ALA A 358 -4.00 -16.19 55.74
CA ALA A 358 -4.32 -17.51 56.28
C ALA A 358 -3.24 -18.01 57.25
N GLN A 359 -1.95 -17.82 56.90
CA GLN A 359 -0.83 -18.15 57.78
C GLN A 359 -0.85 -17.31 59.07
N GLN A 360 -1.16 -16.02 58.98
CA GLN A 360 -1.29 -15.14 60.13
C GLN A 360 -2.41 -15.61 61.07
N LYS A 361 -3.58 -15.94 60.54
CA LYS A 361 -4.69 -16.50 61.34
C LYS A 361 -4.31 -17.82 62.02
N ALA A 362 -3.58 -18.68 61.32
CA ALA A 362 -3.09 -19.94 61.90
C ALA A 362 -2.08 -19.67 63.03
N PHE A 363 -1.18 -18.70 62.85
CA PHE A 363 -0.25 -18.28 63.89
C PHE A 363 -0.97 -17.73 65.12
N ASP A 364 -1.96 -16.85 64.94
CA ASP A 364 -2.75 -16.28 66.03
C ASP A 364 -3.51 -17.39 66.80
N SER A 365 -4.07 -18.38 66.08
CA SER A 365 -4.72 -19.55 66.70
C SER A 365 -3.75 -20.38 67.53
N LEU A 366 -2.55 -20.66 67.00
CA LEU A 366 -1.51 -21.40 67.73
C LEU A 366 -1.01 -20.61 68.93
N SER A 367 -0.88 -19.29 68.82
CA SER A 367 -0.50 -18.43 69.95
C SER A 367 -1.54 -18.50 71.07
N ASN A 368 -2.82 -18.42 70.73
CA ASN A 368 -3.92 -18.56 71.69
C ASN A 368 -3.95 -19.95 72.36
N GLU A 369 -3.66 -21.01 71.60
CA GLU A 369 -3.55 -22.37 72.12
C GLU A 369 -2.36 -22.50 73.10
N ILE A 370 -1.20 -21.95 72.74
CA ILE A 370 -0.02 -21.90 73.63
C ILE A 370 -0.36 -21.19 74.95
N ASP A 371 -1.04 -20.04 74.88
CA ASP A 371 -1.40 -19.29 76.09
C ASP A 371 -2.44 -20.04 76.93
N SER A 372 -3.40 -20.72 76.31
CA SER A 372 -4.37 -21.60 76.99
C SER A 372 -3.67 -22.77 77.70
N LEU A 373 -2.74 -23.46 77.02
CA LEU A 373 -1.94 -24.54 77.58
C LEU A 373 -1.01 -24.06 78.70
N ARG A 374 -0.49 -22.83 78.62
CA ARG A 374 0.30 -22.21 79.70
C ARG A 374 -0.55 -21.98 80.94
N LEU A 375 -1.78 -21.48 80.78
CA LEU A 375 -2.73 -21.29 81.88
C LEU A 375 -3.10 -22.63 82.53
N GLU A 376 -3.41 -23.65 81.72
CA GLU A 376 -3.72 -24.99 82.20
C GLU A 376 -2.54 -25.61 82.96
N ASN A 377 -1.32 -25.54 82.41
CA ASN A 377 -0.11 -25.98 83.11
C ASN A 377 0.12 -25.20 84.42
N GLY A 378 -0.21 -23.91 84.45
CA GLY A 378 -0.20 -23.10 85.67
C GLY A 378 -1.17 -23.64 86.73
N GLY A 379 -2.40 -23.95 86.33
CA GLY A 379 -3.41 -24.59 87.18
C GLY A 379 -2.97 -25.96 87.69
N LEU A 380 -2.52 -26.85 86.82
CA LEU A 380 -2.01 -28.17 87.19
C LEU A 380 -0.83 -28.10 88.17
N ARG A 381 0.06 -27.11 88.03
CA ARG A 381 1.15 -26.87 89.00
C ARG A 381 0.60 -26.44 90.35
N ALA A 382 -0.37 -25.53 90.39
CA ALA A 382 -1.01 -25.10 91.62
C ALA A 382 -1.73 -26.27 92.32
N ASP A 383 -2.47 -27.09 91.58
CA ASP A 383 -3.14 -28.29 92.08
C ASP A 383 -2.13 -29.30 92.64
N ARG A 384 -1.04 -29.56 91.91
CA ARG A 384 0.06 -30.41 92.38
C ARG A 384 0.66 -29.88 93.68
N ASP A 385 0.93 -28.58 93.78
CA ASP A 385 1.51 -27.97 94.97
C ASP A 385 0.52 -28.02 96.16
N GLY A 386 -0.77 -27.82 95.91
CA GLY A 386 -1.84 -28.02 96.89
C GLY A 386 -1.95 -29.46 97.39
N ALA A 387 -1.87 -30.44 96.48
CA ALA A 387 -1.85 -31.86 96.82
C ALA A 387 -0.59 -32.24 97.63
N LEU A 388 0.59 -31.73 97.27
CA LEU A 388 1.82 -31.92 98.02
C LEU A 388 1.74 -31.33 99.44
N ASN A 389 1.14 -30.15 99.60
CA ASN A 389 0.92 -29.55 100.92
C ASN A 389 -0.08 -30.36 101.75
N SER A 390 -1.15 -30.86 101.15
CA SER A 390 -2.11 -31.75 101.80
C SER A 390 -1.45 -33.07 102.22
N LEU A 391 -0.58 -33.63 101.38
CA LEU A 391 0.19 -34.83 101.70
C LEU A 391 1.18 -34.57 102.86
N LYS A 392 1.85 -33.42 102.87
CA LYS A 392 2.69 -33.01 104.01
C LYS A 392 1.88 -32.87 105.30
N SER A 393 0.70 -32.26 105.23
CA SER A 393 -0.21 -32.13 106.38
C SER A 393 -0.63 -33.50 106.90
N THR A 394 -1.09 -34.39 106.03
CA THR A 394 -1.50 -35.75 106.42
C THR A 394 -0.32 -36.60 106.91
N ALA A 395 0.89 -36.41 106.37
CA ALA A 395 2.09 -37.05 106.90
C ALA A 395 2.42 -36.58 108.31
N LEU A 396 2.34 -35.27 108.58
CA LEU A 396 2.51 -34.71 109.92
C LEU A 396 1.43 -35.22 110.89
N GLU A 397 0.17 -35.27 110.47
CA GLU A 397 -0.94 -35.85 111.25
C GLU A 397 -0.70 -37.33 111.55
N ARG A 398 -0.26 -38.10 110.55
CA ARG A 398 0.08 -39.52 110.72
C ARG A 398 1.27 -39.71 111.67
N ASP A 399 2.30 -38.88 111.57
CA ASP A 399 3.47 -38.96 112.45
C ASP A 399 3.06 -38.57 113.89
N ALA A 400 2.23 -37.55 114.07
CA ALA A 400 1.64 -37.21 115.37
C ALA A 400 0.78 -38.35 115.94
N ALA A 401 -0.06 -38.99 115.11
CA ALA A 401 -0.85 -40.16 115.51
C ALA A 401 0.04 -41.36 115.85
N ARG A 402 1.16 -41.54 115.14
CA ARG A 402 2.15 -42.57 115.43
C ARG A 402 2.85 -42.32 116.75
N ASP A 403 3.27 -41.09 117.02
CA ASP A 403 3.87 -40.70 118.29
C ASP A 403 2.90 -40.89 119.46
N GLU A 404 1.61 -40.59 119.25
CA GLU A 404 0.56 -40.86 120.22
C GLU A 404 0.36 -42.37 120.42
N ALA A 405 0.33 -43.16 119.35
CA ALA A 405 0.27 -44.62 119.44
C ALA A 405 1.48 -45.21 120.17
N SER A 406 2.69 -44.68 119.94
CA SER A 406 3.90 -45.07 120.68
C SER A 406 3.83 -44.68 122.15
N ARG A 407 3.30 -43.49 122.48
CA ARG A 407 3.03 -43.07 123.87
C ARG A 407 2.02 -43.98 124.55
N LEU A 408 0.92 -44.30 123.89
CA LEU A 408 -0.10 -45.23 124.38
C LEU A 408 0.47 -46.64 124.56
N ALA A 409 1.30 -47.13 123.63
CA ALA A 409 1.96 -48.43 123.75
C ALA A 409 2.94 -48.46 124.94
N ALA A 410 3.73 -47.40 125.13
CA ALA A 410 4.61 -47.27 126.30
C ALA A 410 3.80 -47.22 127.60
N GLY A 411 2.69 -46.47 127.62
CA GLY A 411 1.75 -46.44 128.75
C GLY A 411 1.11 -47.81 129.02
N LEU A 412 0.77 -48.57 127.98
CA LEU A 412 0.26 -49.95 128.10
C LEU A 412 1.33 -50.89 128.65
N GLU A 413 2.59 -50.80 128.22
CA GLU A 413 3.70 -51.60 128.77
C GLU A 413 3.98 -51.22 130.22
N GLN A 414 3.95 -49.93 130.56
CA GLN A 414 4.03 -49.50 131.96
C GLN A 414 2.88 -50.12 132.78
N CYS A 415 1.64 -50.03 132.31
CA CYS A 415 0.50 -50.67 132.97
C CYS A 415 0.70 -52.19 133.10
N ARG A 416 1.23 -52.87 132.07
CA ARG A 416 1.55 -54.31 132.13
C ARG A 416 2.57 -54.61 133.19
N THR A 417 3.70 -53.90 133.23
CA THR A 417 4.74 -54.09 134.24
C THR A 417 4.24 -53.80 135.65
N GLU A 418 3.43 -52.75 135.84
CA GLU A 418 2.77 -52.46 137.12
C GLU A 418 1.82 -53.59 137.55
N LEU A 419 1.07 -54.15 136.59
CA LEU A 419 0.19 -55.30 136.80
C LEU A 419 0.99 -56.57 137.12
N GLU A 420 2.15 -56.75 136.50
CA GLU A 420 3.08 -57.86 136.75
C GLU A 420 3.75 -57.77 138.12
N ILE A 421 4.21 -56.58 138.50
CA ILE A 421 4.66 -56.26 139.87
C ILE A 421 3.52 -56.50 140.85
N GLY A 422 2.31 -56.06 140.52
CA GLY A 422 1.10 -56.28 141.30
C GLY A 422 0.78 -57.77 141.47
N ARG A 423 0.91 -58.56 140.40
CA ARG A 423 0.79 -60.03 140.42
C ARG A 423 1.89 -60.67 141.26
N GLY A 424 3.13 -60.19 141.17
CA GLY A 424 4.24 -60.63 141.99
C GLY A 424 3.98 -60.38 143.47
N ARG A 425 3.53 -59.18 143.84
CA ARG A 425 3.08 -58.85 145.21
C ARG A 425 1.92 -59.75 145.66
N ASN A 426 0.98 -60.03 144.78
CA ASN A 426 -0.17 -60.90 145.07
C ASN A 426 0.26 -62.38 145.21
N ALA A 427 1.27 -62.82 144.45
CA ALA A 427 1.88 -64.13 144.59
C ALA A 427 2.64 -64.24 145.91
N GLU A 428 3.42 -63.23 146.29
CA GLU A 428 4.10 -63.16 147.60
C GLU A 428 3.07 -63.14 148.75
N LEU A 429 1.98 -62.39 148.61
CA LEU A 429 0.87 -62.41 149.57
C LEU A 429 0.18 -63.77 149.64
N ARG A 430 0.00 -64.46 148.50
CA ARG A 430 -0.52 -65.84 148.47
C ARG A 430 0.44 -66.82 149.11
N GLU A 431 1.74 -66.67 148.91
CA GLU A 431 2.76 -67.51 149.52
C GLU A 431 2.84 -67.25 151.04
N ARG A 432 2.78 -65.99 151.48
CA ARG A 432 2.61 -65.64 152.90
C ARG A 432 1.31 -66.21 153.46
N SER A 433 0.21 -66.13 152.72
CA SER A 433 -1.08 -66.71 153.11
C SER A 433 -1.03 -68.23 153.15
N ALA A 434 -0.28 -68.88 152.25
CA ALA A 434 -0.09 -70.33 152.23
C ALA A 434 0.87 -70.76 153.35
N ALA A 435 1.91 -70.00 153.66
CA ALA A 435 2.79 -70.24 154.81
C ALA A 435 2.05 -70.04 156.14
N LEU A 436 1.20 -69.02 156.24
CA LEU A 436 0.27 -68.86 157.35
C LEU A 436 -0.75 -70.00 157.38
N GLY A 437 -1.28 -70.42 156.24
CA GLY A 437 -2.16 -71.57 156.10
C GLY A 437 -1.50 -72.87 156.53
N LEU A 438 -0.23 -73.08 156.21
CA LEU A 438 0.55 -74.24 156.66
C LEU A 438 0.79 -74.17 158.17
N ARG A 439 1.07 -72.99 158.72
CA ARG A 439 1.14 -72.78 160.19
C ARG A 439 -0.20 -73.07 160.87
N VAL A 440 -1.31 -72.65 160.27
CA VAL A 440 -2.66 -72.95 160.76
C VAL A 440 -2.93 -74.46 160.66
N SER A 441 -2.65 -75.13 159.54
CA SER A 441 -2.81 -76.58 159.43
C SER A 441 -1.85 -77.38 160.32
N THR A 442 -0.66 -76.86 160.62
CA THR A 442 0.25 -77.50 161.60
C THR A 442 -0.29 -77.33 163.03
N LEU A 443 -0.88 -76.18 163.34
CA LEU A 443 -1.60 -75.95 164.60
C LEU A 443 -2.87 -76.82 164.67
N GLU A 444 -3.66 -76.90 163.61
CA GLU A 444 -4.87 -77.73 163.52
C GLU A 444 -4.54 -79.23 163.58
N ALA A 445 -3.43 -79.69 162.99
CA ALA A 445 -2.96 -81.07 163.12
C ALA A 445 -2.49 -81.38 164.56
N SER A 446 -1.94 -80.40 165.26
CA SER A 446 -1.62 -80.53 166.70
C SER A 446 -2.87 -80.49 167.61
N VAL A 447 -3.97 -79.88 167.14
CA VAL A 447 -5.27 -79.85 167.83
C VAL A 447 -6.10 -81.11 167.53
N ALA A 448 -6.07 -81.61 166.30
CA ALA A 448 -6.80 -82.79 165.85
C ALA A 448 -6.21 -84.11 166.39
N THR A 449 -4.94 -84.12 166.81
CA THR A 449 -4.33 -85.27 167.50
C THR A 449 -4.61 -85.29 169.01
N CYS A 450 -5.35 -84.32 169.57
CA CYS A 450 -5.66 -84.23 171.00
C CYS A 450 -7.16 -84.20 171.38
N SER A 451 -8.10 -84.48 170.48
CA SER A 451 -9.54 -84.53 170.84
C SER A 451 -10.28 -85.76 170.29
N LEU A 452 -10.05 -86.87 170.99
CA LEU A 452 -10.99 -87.98 171.14
C LEU A 452 -12.20 -87.54 172.00
N HIS A 453 -13.38 -88.09 171.72
CA HIS A 453 -14.64 -88.06 172.53
C HIS A 453 -15.56 -86.82 172.42
N GLY A 454 -16.56 -86.91 171.52
CA GLY A 454 -17.83 -86.20 171.70
C GLY A 454 -18.60 -85.87 170.42
N PHE A 455 -19.71 -86.59 170.21
CA PHE A 455 -20.86 -86.18 169.40
C PHE A 455 -20.73 -86.19 167.86
N GLY A 456 -20.89 -87.39 167.30
CA GLY A 456 -21.81 -87.53 166.17
C GLY A 456 -23.26 -87.44 166.66
N VAL A 457 -24.14 -86.85 165.85
CA VAL A 457 -25.57 -87.18 165.67
C VAL A 457 -26.14 -86.14 164.70
N TRP A 458 -27.00 -86.60 163.78
CA TRP A 458 -27.89 -85.81 162.89
C TRP A 458 -27.29 -85.42 161.51
N PHE A 459 -27.16 -86.36 160.56
CA PHE A 459 -28.16 -86.62 159.50
C PHE A 459 -28.81 -85.34 158.94
N GLY A 460 -28.89 -85.07 157.63
CA GLY A 460 -28.82 -85.93 156.46
C GLY A 460 -29.96 -85.56 155.49
N ARG A 461 -29.84 -86.06 154.24
CA ARG A 461 -30.93 -86.43 153.32
C ARG A 461 -31.30 -85.45 152.17
N GLN A 462 -30.72 -85.67 150.97
CA GLN A 462 -31.42 -86.12 149.75
C GLN A 462 -30.49 -86.17 148.52
N SER A 463 -30.30 -87.37 147.93
CA SER A 463 -30.79 -87.77 146.58
C SER A 463 -29.78 -87.49 145.45
N ARG A 464 -29.05 -88.51 144.98
CA ARG A 464 -29.40 -89.41 143.86
C ARG A 464 -29.09 -88.85 142.46
N LYS A 465 -28.09 -89.48 141.80
CA LYS A 465 -28.15 -90.18 140.49
C LYS A 465 -27.03 -89.84 139.50
N LEU A 466 -26.33 -90.93 139.16
CA LEU A 466 -25.81 -91.36 137.85
C LEU A 466 -24.47 -90.84 137.36
N ALA A 467 -23.74 -91.83 136.84
CA ALA A 467 -22.40 -91.83 136.33
C ALA A 467 -22.36 -91.71 134.80
N ARG A 468 -21.15 -91.38 134.31
CA ARG A 468 -20.50 -91.85 133.06
C ARG A 468 -20.80 -91.10 131.74
N PRO A 469 -19.88 -91.12 130.73
CA PRO A 469 -18.95 -89.99 130.47
C PRO A 469 -18.76 -89.60 128.98
N SER A 470 -18.11 -88.45 128.69
CA SER A 470 -16.88 -88.33 127.84
C SER A 470 -16.54 -86.89 127.37
N ARG A 471 -15.22 -86.58 127.43
CA ARG A 471 -14.32 -85.72 126.59
C ARG A 471 -14.96 -84.81 125.50
N SER A 472 -14.46 -83.61 125.13
CA SER A 472 -13.23 -82.86 125.39
C SER A 472 -13.27 -81.48 124.70
N ARG A 473 -12.41 -80.55 125.17
CA ARG A 473 -11.64 -79.52 124.41
C ARG A 473 -12.22 -78.10 124.18
N THR A 474 -11.56 -77.17 124.90
CA THR A 474 -10.92 -75.90 124.46
C THR A 474 -11.71 -74.62 124.18
N ALA A 475 -11.08 -73.56 124.70
CA ALA A 475 -11.10 -72.14 124.33
C ALA A 475 -12.25 -71.31 124.93
N GLY A 476 -11.82 -70.35 125.76
CA GLY A 476 -12.67 -69.53 126.60
C GLY A 476 -13.35 -68.37 125.89
N ASP A 477 -14.35 -67.87 126.62
CA ASP A 477 -14.98 -66.55 126.67
C ASP A 477 -14.32 -65.47 125.80
N GLY A 478 -15.08 -64.74 124.98
CA GLY A 478 -16.22 -63.90 125.41
C GLY A 478 -15.67 -62.49 125.60
N GLY A 479 -15.97 -61.50 124.76
CA GLY A 479 -17.27 -60.82 124.71
C GLY A 479 -17.04 -59.34 125.07
N GLY A 480 -17.69 -58.44 124.34
CA GLY A 480 -17.64 -56.98 124.55
C GLY A 480 -17.73 -56.26 123.19
N ALA A 481 -18.91 -56.14 122.57
CA ALA A 481 -19.94 -55.11 122.82
C ALA A 481 -19.48 -53.67 122.50
N VAL A 482 -19.76 -53.22 121.25
CA VAL A 482 -20.59 -52.04 120.81
C VAL A 482 -20.28 -50.64 121.42
N PRO A 483 -20.50 -49.45 120.78
CA PRO A 483 -21.15 -49.09 119.48
C PRO A 483 -20.40 -48.07 118.57
N MET A 484 -20.99 -47.88 117.37
CA MET A 484 -20.91 -46.79 116.35
C MET A 484 -19.58 -46.52 115.66
#